data_AF-A0A5B2Z2S6-F1
#
_entry.id   AF-A0A5B2Z2S6-F1
#
_cell.length_a   1.000
_cell.length_b   1.000
_cell.length_c   1.000
_cell.angle_alpha   90.00
_cell.angle_beta   90.00
_cell.angle_gamma   90.00
#
_symmetry.space_group_name_H-M   'P 1'
#
loop_
_entity.id
_entity.type
_entity.pdbx_description
1 polymer ?
#
loop_
_entity_poly.entity_id
_entity_poly.type
_entity_poly.pdbx_seq_one_letter_code
_entity_poly.pdbx_strand_id
1 'polypeptide(L)' 'MINEINSNTTTASFHSYRKKFSSTRTLEDVDGAIKHCVNCGNKATQEAIFSVEGATIIEKYCDSCSKKEFPITEP' A
#
# COMPACT_ATOMS: atom_id res chain seq x y z
N MET A 1 -7.64 -8.60 -31.45
CA MET A 1 -7.28 -9.67 -30.51
C MET A 1 -6.52 -9.04 -29.36
N ILE A 2 -7.19 -8.76 -28.25
CA ILE A 2 -6.55 -8.37 -27.00
C ILE A 2 -7.12 -9.29 -25.93
N ASN A 3 -6.26 -10.18 -25.46
CA ASN A 3 -6.53 -11.19 -24.45
C ASN A 3 -6.49 -10.50 -23.10
N GLU A 4 -7.67 -10.25 -22.52
CA GLU A 4 -7.79 -9.73 -21.16
C GLU A 4 -7.51 -10.89 -20.18
N ILE A 5 -6.35 -10.81 -19.52
CA ILE A 5 -5.91 -11.81 -18.55
C ILE A 5 -6.73 -11.61 -17.27
N ASN A 6 -7.53 -12.62 -16.99
CA ASN A 6 -8.39 -12.81 -15.83
C ASN A 6 -7.58 -13.01 -14.53
N SER A 7 -7.01 -11.93 -14.00
CA SER A 7 -6.49 -11.94 -12.63
C SER A 7 -7.64 -11.78 -11.65
N ASN A 8 -8.30 -12.88 -11.29
CA ASN A 8 -9.18 -13.01 -10.15
C ASN A 8 -8.38 -12.97 -8.84
N THR A 9 -7.68 -11.87 -8.59
CA THR A 9 -7.22 -11.53 -7.25
C THR A 9 -8.35 -10.72 -6.64
N THR A 10 -9.00 -11.28 -5.61
CA THR A 10 -9.83 -10.51 -4.68
C THR A 10 -8.91 -9.58 -3.88
N THR A 11 -8.25 -8.66 -4.57
CA THR A 11 -7.85 -7.40 -3.99
C THR A 11 -9.18 -6.76 -3.66
N ALA A 12 -9.47 -6.56 -2.38
CA ALA A 12 -10.57 -5.70 -2.01
C ALA A 12 -10.26 -4.33 -2.63
N SER A 13 -10.74 -4.11 -3.86
CA SER A 13 -10.84 -2.81 -4.46
C SER A 13 -11.83 -2.08 -3.56
N PHE A 14 -11.30 -1.46 -2.51
CA PHE A 14 -12.01 -0.52 -1.66
C PHE A 14 -12.32 0.74 -2.48
N HIS A 15 -13.10 0.59 -3.55
CA HIS A 15 -13.53 1.66 -4.44
C HIS A 15 -14.70 2.46 -3.81
N SER A 16 -14.89 2.40 -2.49
CA SER A 16 -16.06 3.02 -1.85
C SER A 16 -15.79 3.66 -0.49
N TYR A 17 -14.66 3.39 0.17
CA TYR A 17 -14.24 4.17 1.33
C TYR A 17 -13.32 5.29 0.83
N ARG A 18 -13.67 6.56 1.10
CA ARG A 18 -12.77 7.70 0.88
C ARG A 18 -11.54 7.57 1.80
N LYS A 19 -10.63 6.63 1.51
CA LYS A 19 -9.30 6.56 2.12
C LYS A 19 -8.54 7.77 1.62
N LYS A 20 -8.37 8.78 2.48
CA LYS A 20 -7.51 9.93 2.16
C LYS A 20 -6.09 9.51 2.49
N PHE A 21 -5.22 9.47 1.49
CA PHE A 21 -3.79 9.31 1.74
C PHE A 21 -3.33 10.45 2.65
N SER A 22 -2.77 10.10 3.80
CA SER A 22 -2.26 11.08 4.77
C SER A 22 -0.76 11.24 4.61
N SER A 23 0.00 10.15 4.67
CA SER A 23 1.46 10.21 4.59
C SER A 23 2.07 8.83 4.39
N THR A 24 3.27 8.76 3.83
CA THR A 24 4.13 7.58 3.88
C THR A 24 5.26 7.80 4.89
N ARG A 25 5.66 6.74 5.58
CA ARG A 25 6.87 6.74 6.43
C ARG A 25 7.69 5.48 6.18
N THR A 26 8.98 5.55 6.46
CA THR A 26 9.87 4.40 6.43
C THR A 26 9.45 3.41 7.51
N LEU A 27 9.33 2.13 7.18
CA LEU A 27 9.06 1.08 8.15
C LEU A 27 10.35 0.84 8.95
N GLU A 28 10.41 1.35 10.17
CA GLU A 28 11.46 0.98 11.12
C GLU A 28 11.10 -0.37 11.75
N ASP A 29 12.06 -1.30 11.74
CA ASP A 29 11.91 -2.66 12.25
C ASP A 29 11.96 -2.62 13.79
N VAL A 30 10.91 -2.08 14.41
CA VAL A 30 10.86 -1.82 15.87
C VAL A 30 10.59 -3.10 16.67
N ASP A 31 10.06 -4.15 16.03
CA ASP A 31 9.52 -5.35 16.71
C ASP A 31 10.15 -6.67 16.22
N GLY A 32 11.12 -6.64 15.29
CA GLY A 32 11.70 -7.85 14.68
C GLY A 32 10.75 -8.64 13.78
N ALA A 33 9.48 -8.24 13.71
CA ALA A 33 8.46 -8.87 12.88
C ALA A 33 8.58 -8.39 11.43
N ILE A 34 9.13 -9.25 10.57
CA ILE A 34 9.18 -9.04 9.12
C ILE A 34 7.76 -8.76 8.62
N LYS A 35 7.53 -7.52 8.17
CA LYS A 35 6.28 -7.15 7.52
C LYS A 35 6.40 -7.33 6.02
N HIS A 36 5.31 -7.74 5.40
CA HIS A 36 5.24 -8.02 3.97
C HIS A 36 4.43 -6.93 3.26
N CYS A 37 4.81 -6.66 2.01
CA CYS A 37 4.13 -5.72 1.15
C CYS A 37 2.76 -6.25 0.77
N VAL A 38 1.71 -5.45 1.00
CA VAL A 38 0.33 -5.81 0.67
C VAL A 38 0.10 -6.07 -0.82
N ASN A 39 0.97 -5.54 -1.69
CA ASN A 39 0.83 -5.65 -3.14
C ASN A 39 1.60 -6.84 -3.74
N CYS A 40 2.84 -7.09 -3.29
CA CYS A 40 3.70 -8.11 -3.89
C CYS A 40 4.22 -9.18 -2.92
N GLY A 41 3.91 -9.10 -1.63
CA GLY A 41 4.37 -10.05 -0.62
C GLY A 41 5.85 -9.96 -0.24
N ASN A 42 6.67 -9.15 -0.94
CA ASN A 42 8.07 -8.92 -0.57
C ASN A 42 8.21 -8.18 0.76
N LYS A 43 9.41 -8.15 1.36
CA LYS A 43 9.68 -7.36 2.58
C LYS A 43 9.22 -5.92 2.40
N ALA A 44 8.34 -5.47 3.29
CA ALA A 44 7.89 -4.09 3.33
C ALA A 44 9.01 -3.20 3.89
N THR A 45 9.17 -2.02 3.31
CA THR A 45 10.14 -1.00 3.72
C THR A 45 9.47 0.35 4.00
N GLN A 46 8.19 0.49 3.64
CA GLN A 46 7.41 1.70 3.80
C GLN A 46 6.04 1.37 4.38
N GLU A 47 5.48 2.30 5.14
CA GLU A 47 4.12 2.29 5.64
C GLU A 47 3.36 3.48 5.05
N ALA A 48 2.25 3.20 4.37
CA ALA A 48 1.31 4.20 3.92
C ALA A 48 0.18 4.32 4.95
N ILE A 49 -0.06 5.55 5.38
CA ILE A 49 -1.07 5.90 6.36
C ILE A 49 -2.24 6.56 5.62
N PHE A 50 -3.43 6.01 5.80
CA PHE A 50 -4.66 6.53 5.26
C PHE A 50 -5.60 6.91 6.39
N SER A 51 -6.17 8.11 6.29
CA SER A 51 -7.25 8.54 7.17
C SER A 51 -8.59 8.18 6.54
N VAL A 52 -9.45 7.51 7.31
CA VAL A 52 -10.87 7.32 7.02
C VAL A 52 -11.70 7.92 8.16
N GLU A 53 -12.99 8.15 7.93
CA GLU A 53 -13.86 8.70 8.97
C GLU A 53 -13.92 7.74 10.18
N GLY A 54 -13.28 8.14 11.28
CA GLY A 54 -13.24 7.39 12.54
C GLY A 54 -12.12 6.35 12.67
N ALA A 55 -11.24 6.20 11.68
CA ALA A 55 -10.11 5.26 11.79
C ALA A 55 -8.90 5.65 10.94
N THR A 56 -7.74 5.10 11.32
CA THR A 56 -6.50 5.19 10.56
C THR A 56 -6.14 3.81 10.04
N ILE A 57 -5.93 3.70 8.74
CA ILE A 57 -5.51 2.46 8.08
C ILE A 57 -4.02 2.60 7.78
N ILE A 58 -3.24 1.61 8.22
CA ILE A 58 -1.80 1.56 7.95
C ILE A 58 -1.56 0.34 7.05
N GLU A 59 -1.18 0.59 5.80
CA GLU A 59 -0.84 -0.45 4.84
C GLU A 59 0.68 -0.44 4.60
N LYS A 60 1.26 -1.61 4.37
CA LYS A 60 2.71 -1.77 4.29
C LYS A 60 3.13 -2.09 2.86
N TYR A 61 4.11 -1.37 2.35
CA TYR A 61 4.57 -1.47 0.97
C TYR A 61 6.08 -1.66 0.90
N CYS A 62 6.56 -2.33 -0.14
CA CYS A 62 7.96 -2.29 -0.52
C CYS A 62 8.22 -1.03 -1.36
N ASP A 63 9.48 -0.63 -1.45
CA ASP A 63 9.91 0.59 -2.15
C ASP A 63 9.44 0.66 -3.62
N SER A 64 9.43 -0.49 -4.31
CA SER A 64 8.99 -0.56 -5.70
C SER A 64 7.48 -0.40 -5.85
N CYS A 65 6.69 -0.90 -4.90
CA CYS A 65 5.24 -0.79 -4.91
C CYS A 65 4.78 0.58 -4.40
N SER A 66 5.42 1.12 -3.37
CA SER A 66 5.12 2.45 -2.85
C SER A 66 5.36 3.53 -3.90
N LYS A 67 6.45 3.47 -4.67
CA LYS A 67 6.73 4.41 -5.76
C LYS A 67 5.69 4.37 -6.90
N LYS A 68 5.04 3.22 -7.10
CA LYS A 68 3.99 3.06 -8.12
C LYS A 68 2.64 3.61 -7.65
N GLU A 69 2.29 3.34 -6.40
CA GLU A 69 1.00 3.73 -5.81
C GLU A 69 1.00 5.17 -5.28
N PHE A 70 2.13 5.60 -4.72
CA PHE A 70 2.37 6.92 -4.12
C PHE A 70 3.69 7.46 -4.69
N PRO A 71 3.74 7.89 -5.95
CA PRO A 71 4.88 8.63 -6.44
C PRO A 71 4.98 9.88 -5.57
N ILE A 72 5.98 9.91 -4.69
CA ILE A 72 6.44 11.15 -4.07
C ILE A 72 6.82 12.07 -5.23
N THR A 73 5.88 12.92 -5.64
CA THR A 73 6.17 14.07 -6.48
C THR A 73 7.00 15.00 -5.61
N GLU A 74 8.32 14.82 -5.70
CA GLU A 74 9.27 15.84 -5.28
C GLU A 74 8.91 17.12 -6.09
N PRO A 75 8.68 18.27 -5.43
CA PRO A 75 8.30 19.51 -6.10
C PRO A 75 9.40 20.07 -7.01
#